data_AF-A0A5A5RAW1-F1
#
_entry.id   AF-A0A5A5RAW1-F1
#
_cell.length_a   1.000
_cell.length_b   1.000
_cell.length_c   1.000
_cell.angle_alpha   90.00
_cell.angle_beta   90.00
_cell.angle_gamma   90.00
#
_symmetry.space_group_name_H-M   'P 1'
#
loop_
_entity.id
_entity.type
_entity.pdbx_description
1 polymer ?
#
loop_
_entity_poly.entity_id
_entity_poly.type
_entity_poly.pdbx_seq_one_letter_code
_entity_poly.pdbx_strand_id
1 'polypeptide(L)' 'MAFCQRGSPGIQKGLSQERLAEAANLDRTYISLLERGKRNPSLLCLISLCRALNISLSELFNTMSINSDVNTDDVRRFN' A
#
# COMPACT_ATOMS: atom_id res chain seq x y z
N MET A 1 -6.29 -3.54 -8.50
CA MET A 1 -5.27 -4.00 -9.46
C MET A 1 -3.90 -3.37 -9.26
N ALA A 2 -3.72 -2.37 -8.38
CA ALA A 2 -2.45 -1.64 -8.24
C ALA A 2 -1.27 -2.51 -7.72
N PHE A 3 -1.53 -3.54 -6.92
CA PHE A 3 -0.48 -4.37 -6.33
C PHE A 3 -0.16 -5.62 -7.17
N CYS A 4 -1.04 -5.98 -8.12
CA CYS A 4 -0.87 -7.16 -8.97
C CYS A 4 -0.31 -6.87 -10.38
N GLN A 5 -0.27 -5.61 -10.84
CA GLN A 5 0.10 -5.29 -12.24
C GLN A 5 1.38 -4.46 -12.43
N ARG A 6 2.06 -3.99 -11.37
CA ARG A 6 3.31 -3.23 -11.53
C ARG A 6 4.52 -4.13 -11.32
N GLY A 7 5.02 -4.68 -12.41
CA GLY A 7 6.25 -5.47 -12.45
C GLY A 7 7.49 -4.62 -12.17
N SER A 8 8.16 -4.92 -11.06
CA SER A 8 9.58 -4.70 -10.84
C SER A 8 10.30 -6.06 -10.90
N PRO A 9 11.61 -6.14 -11.21
CA PRO A 9 12.28 -7.34 -11.76
C PRO A 9 12.43 -8.57 -10.83
N GLY A 10 11.66 -8.66 -9.73
CA GLY A 10 11.55 -9.83 -8.84
C GLY A 10 10.16 -10.48 -8.79
N ILE A 11 9.13 -9.88 -9.42
CA ILE A 11 7.72 -10.29 -9.29
C ILE A 11 7.23 -10.96 -10.58
N GLN A 12 7.90 -12.02 -11.04
CA GLN A 12 7.44 -12.81 -12.21
C GLN A 12 6.49 -13.95 -11.85
N LYS A 13 6.07 -14.07 -10.58
CA LYS A 13 4.93 -14.90 -10.17
C LYS A 13 4.00 -14.05 -9.31
N GLY A 14 3.16 -13.26 -9.97
CA GLY A 14 2.18 -12.38 -9.30
C GLY A 14 1.35 -13.17 -8.28
N LEU A 15 1.51 -12.83 -7.01
CA LEU A 15 0.64 -13.33 -5.94
C LEU A 15 -0.79 -12.89 -6.28
N SER A 16 -1.73 -13.83 -6.36
CA SER A 16 -3.15 -13.47 -6.43
C SER A 16 -3.54 -12.66 -5.19
N GLN A 17 -4.66 -11.93 -5.26
CA GLN A 17 -5.17 -11.19 -4.10
C GLN A 17 -5.33 -12.11 -2.87
N GLU A 18 -5.79 -13.35 -3.06
CA GLU A 18 -5.83 -14.39 -2.03
C GLU A 18 -4.45 -14.67 -1.43
N ARG A 19 -3.43 -14.89 -2.27
CA ARG A 19 -2.08 -15.21 -1.78
C ARG A 19 -1.43 -14.03 -1.07
N LEU A 20 -1.66 -12.80 -1.54
CA LEU A 20 -1.19 -11.60 -0.88
C LEU A 20 -1.90 -11.38 0.46
N ALA A 21 -3.21 -11.63 0.51
CA ALA A 21 -4.00 -11.56 1.74
C ALA A 21 -3.50 -12.56 2.78
N GLU A 22 -3.26 -13.81 2.38
CA GLU A 22 -2.64 -14.83 3.23
C GLU A 22 -1.26 -14.40 3.72
N ALA A 23 -0.38 -13.98 2.82
CA ALA A 23 1.00 -13.61 3.16
C ALA A 23 1.10 -12.36 4.04
N ALA A 24 0.16 -11.40 3.88
CA ALA A 24 0.09 -10.19 4.69
C ALA A 24 -0.75 -10.36 5.97
N ASN A 25 -1.38 -11.53 6.16
CA ASN A 25 -2.36 -11.79 7.21
C ASN A 25 -3.49 -10.74 7.24
N LEU A 26 -4.05 -10.48 6.07
CA LEU A 26 -5.13 -9.51 5.84
C LEU A 26 -6.33 -10.21 5.20
N ASP A 27 -7.51 -9.60 5.33
CA ASP A 27 -8.70 -10.08 4.63
C ASP A 27 -8.58 -9.79 3.13
N ARG A 28 -8.93 -10.77 2.29
CA ARG A 28 -8.91 -10.61 0.84
C ARG A 28 -9.80 -9.45 0.35
N THR A 29 -10.98 -9.28 0.94
CA THR A 29 -11.87 -8.15 0.63
C THR A 29 -11.21 -6.83 1.02
N TYR A 30 -10.47 -6.81 2.14
CA TYR A 30 -9.69 -5.64 2.52
C TYR A 30 -8.61 -5.31 1.49
N ILE A 31 -7.84 -6.29 1.00
CA ILE A 31 -6.89 -6.11 -0.11
C ILE A 31 -7.60 -5.53 -1.33
N SER A 32 -8.73 -6.11 -1.73
CA SER A 32 -9.53 -5.64 -2.87
C SER A 32 -10.01 -4.18 -2.71
N LEU A 33 -10.40 -3.77 -1.51
CA LEU A 33 -10.80 -2.40 -1.21
C LEU A 33 -9.61 -1.44 -1.23
N LEU A 34 -8.48 -1.85 -0.68
CA LEU A 34 -7.22 -1.11 -0.69
C LEU A 34 -6.75 -0.84 -2.13
N GLU A 35 -6.78 -1.86 -2.99
CA GLU A 35 -6.41 -1.74 -4.39
C GLU A 35 -7.32 -0.79 -5.20
N ARG A 36 -8.54 -0.55 -4.73
CA ARG A 36 -9.52 0.36 -5.33
C ARG A 36 -9.52 1.75 -4.68
N GLY A 37 -8.62 2.01 -3.74
CA GLY A 37 -8.57 3.25 -2.97
C GLY A 37 -9.80 3.48 -2.08
N LYS A 38 -10.52 2.41 -1.71
CA LYS A 38 -11.74 2.48 -0.88
C LYS A 38 -11.47 2.33 0.61
N ARG A 39 -10.21 2.13 1.00
CA ARG A 39 -9.77 2.06 2.40
C ARG A 39 -8.49 2.86 2.59
N ASN A 40 -8.39 3.50 3.76
CA ASN A 40 -7.16 4.09 4.26
C ASN A 40 -6.44 3.05 5.14
N PRO A 41 -5.33 2.44 4.69
CA PRO A 41 -4.57 1.49 5.50
C PRO A 41 -3.86 2.17 6.66
N SER A 42 -3.78 1.47 7.79
CA SER A 42 -2.86 1.86 8.86
C SER A 42 -1.41 1.63 8.43
N LEU A 43 -0.46 2.29 9.09
CA LEU A 43 0.96 2.04 8.86
C LEU A 43 1.34 0.57 9.09
N LEU A 44 0.75 -0.08 10.09
CA LEU A 44 0.96 -1.51 10.35
C LEU A 44 0.51 -2.38 9.17
N CYS A 45 -0.62 -2.05 8.55
CA CYS A 45 -1.09 -2.75 7.35
C CYS A 45 -0.09 -2.58 6.20
N LEU A 46 0.44 -1.37 5.99
CA LEU A 46 1.44 -1.12 4.96
C LEU A 46 2.72 -1.92 5.21
N ILE A 47 3.18 -1.99 6.46
CA ILE A 47 4.34 -2.81 6.85
C ILE A 47 4.09 -4.29 6.53
N SER A 48 2.92 -4.83 6.87
CA SER A 48 2.57 -6.23 6.55
C SER A 48 2.58 -6.48 5.04
N LEU A 49 2.04 -5.56 4.25
CA LEU A 49 2.04 -5.64 2.78
C LEU A 49 3.46 -5.58 2.22
N CYS A 50 4.29 -4.66 2.68
CA CYS A 50 5.70 -4.56 2.31
C CYS A 50 6.47 -5.86 2.59
N ARG A 51 6.24 -6.48 3.76
CA ARG A 51 6.83 -7.79 4.11
C ARG A 51 6.37 -8.90 3.18
N ALA A 52 5.07 -8.95 2.87
CA ALA A 52 4.50 -9.95 1.95
C ALA A 52 5.01 -9.79 0.51
N LEU A 53 5.24 -8.55 0.07
CA LEU A 53 5.72 -8.20 -1.26
C LEU A 53 7.25 -8.19 -1.39
N ASN A 54 7.97 -8.35 -0.27
CA ASN A 54 9.42 -8.26 -0.18
C ASN A 54 9.98 -6.92 -0.72
N ILE A 55 9.35 -5.82 -0.30
CA ILE A 55 9.78 -4.46 -0.63
C ILE A 55 9.86 -3.62 0.65
N SER A 56 10.68 -2.58 0.63
CA SER A 56 10.70 -1.56 1.69
C SER A 56 9.51 -0.60 1.58
N LEU A 57 9.19 0.10 2.67
CA LEU A 57 8.25 1.23 2.62
C LEU A 57 8.74 2.32 1.66
N SER A 58 10.04 2.63 1.66
CA SER A 58 10.60 3.60 0.70
C SER A 58 10.32 3.24 -0.76
N GLU A 59 10.44 1.96 -1.13
CA GLU A 59 10.13 1.50 -2.48
C GLU A 59 8.64 1.62 -2.80
N LEU A 60 7.76 1.32 -1.83
CA LEU A 60 6.32 1.50 -1.97
C LEU A 60 5.95 2.95 -2.30
N PHE A 61 6.66 3.92 -1.72
CA PHE A 61 6.42 5.36 -1.86
C PHE A 61 7.32 6.04 -2.90
N ASN A 62 8.20 5.31 -3.60
CA ASN A 62 9.24 5.89 -4.47
C ASN A 62 8.68 6.74 -5.64
N THR A 63 7.44 6.49 -6.06
CA THR A 63 6.79 7.26 -7.14
C THR A 63 5.90 8.39 -6.64
N MET A 64 5.84 8.64 -5.33
CA MET A 64 5.07 9.75 -4.78
C MET A 64 5.86 11.06 -4.92
N SER A 65 5.37 11.95 -5.77
CA SER A 65 5.74 13.37 -5.71
C SER A 65 4.92 14.02 -4.59
N ILE A 66 5.58 14.63 -3.61
CA ILE A 66 4.88 15.46 -2.64
C ILE A 66 4.47 16.74 -3.36
N ASN A 67 3.18 16.89 -3.64
CA ASN A 67 2.62 18.16 -4.09
C ASN A 67 2.55 19.08 -2.86
N SER A 68 3.06 20.30 -3.00
CA SER A 68 3.13 21.32 -1.94
C SER A 68 1.77 21.88 -1.51
N ASP A 69 0.66 21.31 -1.95
CA ASP A 69 -0.70 21.77 -1.66
C ASP A 69 -1.20 21.37 -0.24
N VAL A 70 -0.33 20.78 0.59
CA VAL A 70 -0.64 20.58 2.01
C VAL A 70 -0.60 21.94 2.69
N ASN A 71 -1.76 22.56 2.86
CA ASN A 71 -1.85 23.76 3.68
C ASN A 71 -1.56 23.39 5.14
N THR A 72 -0.38 23.79 5.64
CA THR A 72 0.04 23.65 7.03
C THR A 72 -0.96 24.23 8.05
N ASP A 73 -1.92 25.03 7.62
CA ASP A 73 -2.98 25.56 8.48
C ASP A 73 -4.01 24.51 8.93
N ASP A 74 -4.13 23.36 8.24
CA ASP A 74 -5.03 22.28 8.68
C ASP A 74 -4.49 21.50 9.89
N VAL A 75 -3.17 21.51 10.12
CA VAL A 75 -2.54 20.85 11.28
C VAL A 75 -2.82 21.61 12.58
N ARG A 76 -3.06 22.93 12.51
CA ARG A 76 -3.24 23.81 13.68
C ARG A 76 -4.64 23.78 14.29
N ARG A 77 -5.62 23.09 13.68
CA ARG A 77 -7.01 23.04 14.17
C ARG A 77 -7.28 22.02 15.28
N PHE A 78 -6.24 21.31 15.75
CA PHE A 78 -6.34 20.34 16.84
C PHE A 78 -5.71 20.81 18.17
N ASN A 79 -5.37 22.09 18.31
CA ASN A 79 -5.03 22.71 19.59
C ASN A 79 -6.15 23.62 20.07
#